data_AF-A0A5J4Z7T5-F1
#
_entry.id   AF-A0A5J4Z7T5-F1
#
_cell.length_a   1.000
_cell.length_b   1.000
_cell.length_c   1.000
_cell.angle_alpha   90.00
_cell.angle_beta   90.00
_cell.angle_gamma   90.00
#
_symmetry.space_group_name_H-M   'P 1'
#
loop_
_entity.id
_entity.type
_entity.pdbx_description
1 polymer ?
#
loop_
_entity_poly.entity_id
_entity_poly.type
_entity_poly.pdbx_seq_one_letter_code
_entity_poly.pdbx_strand_id
1 'polypeptide(L)'
;MAARERQMCFMLNVVQHGMSMMRLRVPRMRMWSARAGISPTPDAEQMLQLRVARTSASEQAVENRNRRELDAQQVADGLVDEQVGQPVEIGQFCVLGKRSLMRAGARVGRHCELGDDVELGERSVLMTGALIGDRTIIGAHTCVYPHAVIGFEPQDRKYGFGPTRTVIGSNVTVRERVCIERGTELGGGVTTVRDRVLIMANSYIGHDCEIEADSIVSGSVSIAGHVKVGPNAVIGGHSAIHQKVRIGEGAMIGAMSAIRRDVIPFTVVSGNVAQLHALNFRKLWPKLTFRDRRILLALFKYMFIRDHTLLESFLSGELDTRMSSAQCAPLGSSVALRASTSVRDRAVLVAKHDLVSKLLRRENVHRCGHYDMVRTPHDGDGVSMRNSFNIQSATPSQCMTTHEDRSAVSAAFLQYVTRTMVNFIVTGRSERGLYSS
;
A
#
# COMPACT_ATOMS: atom_id res chain seq x y z
N MET A 1 73.12 -5.27 -7.00
CA MET A 1 72.19 -6.30 -6.48
C MET A 1 71.23 -5.74 -5.43
N ALA A 2 71.69 -5.01 -4.42
CA ALA A 2 70.84 -4.42 -3.36
C ALA A 2 69.74 -3.44 -3.81
N ALA A 3 69.84 -2.82 -5.00
CA ALA A 3 68.79 -1.95 -5.55
C ALA A 3 67.65 -2.73 -6.24
N ARG A 4 67.94 -3.91 -6.81
CA ARG A 4 66.93 -4.80 -7.41
C ARG A 4 66.12 -5.54 -6.35
N GLU A 5 66.73 -5.88 -5.20
CA GLU A 5 66.03 -6.50 -4.06
C GLU A 5 65.04 -5.54 -3.37
N ARG A 6 65.35 -4.23 -3.31
CA ARG A 6 64.44 -3.23 -2.75
C ARG A 6 63.23 -2.94 -3.64
N GLN A 7 63.42 -2.91 -4.97
CA GLN A 7 62.29 -2.80 -5.91
C GLN A 7 61.38 -4.03 -5.90
N MET A 8 61.95 -5.22 -5.68
CA MET A 8 61.18 -6.46 -5.60
C MET A 8 60.39 -6.58 -4.29
N CYS A 9 60.96 -6.15 -3.15
CA CYS A 9 60.23 -6.04 -1.88
C CYS A 9 59.10 -4.99 -1.92
N PHE A 10 59.28 -3.89 -2.65
CA PHE A 10 58.25 -2.87 -2.82
C PHE A 10 57.08 -3.38 -3.68
N MET A 11 57.36 -4.09 -4.80
CA MET A 11 56.30 -4.73 -5.59
C MET A 11 55.58 -5.85 -4.83
N LEU A 12 56.28 -6.62 -3.99
CA LEU A 12 55.65 -7.64 -3.13
C LEU A 12 54.72 -7.03 -2.07
N ASN A 13 55.09 -5.89 -1.47
CA ASN A 13 54.23 -5.18 -0.51
C ASN A 13 52.99 -4.55 -1.16
N VAL A 14 53.10 -4.04 -2.38
CA VAL A 14 51.97 -3.49 -3.16
C VAL A 14 51.02 -4.59 -3.60
N VAL A 15 51.53 -5.76 -3.98
CA VAL A 15 50.70 -6.95 -4.28
C VAL A 15 50.04 -7.50 -3.01
N GLN A 16 50.72 -7.48 -1.85
CA GLN A 16 50.13 -7.90 -0.58
C GLN A 16 49.02 -6.97 -0.08
N HIS A 17 49.15 -5.65 -0.26
CA HIS A 17 48.07 -4.71 0.06
C HIS A 17 46.86 -4.84 -0.89
N GLY A 18 47.10 -5.13 -2.18
CA GLY A 18 46.03 -5.40 -3.15
C GLY A 18 45.31 -6.74 -2.93
N MET A 19 45.99 -7.73 -2.35
CA MET A 19 45.43 -9.07 -2.12
C MET A 19 44.63 -9.22 -0.81
N SER A 20 44.66 -8.22 0.09
CA SER A 20 43.73 -8.17 1.23
C SER A 20 42.25 -8.06 0.78
N MET A 21 42.00 -7.52 -0.42
CA MET A 21 40.66 -7.48 -1.04
C MET A 21 40.25 -8.76 -1.78
N MET A 22 41.10 -9.79 -1.86
CA MET A 22 40.75 -11.07 -2.49
C MET A 22 41.09 -12.21 -1.53
N ARG A 23 40.05 -12.75 -0.87
CA ARG A 23 40.10 -14.01 -0.10
C ARG A 23 40.63 -15.15 -0.95
N LEU A 24 41.94 -15.31 -1.03
CA LEU A 24 42.59 -16.44 -1.67
C LEU A 24 43.55 -17.08 -0.67
N ARG A 25 43.07 -18.22 -0.16
CA ARG A 25 43.73 -19.06 0.83
C ARG A 25 45.14 -19.49 0.39
N VAL A 26 45.92 -19.88 1.39
CA VAL A 26 47.24 -20.53 1.40
C VAL A 26 47.54 -21.57 0.27
N PRO A 27 46.57 -22.30 -0.35
CA PRO A 27 46.89 -23.30 -1.37
C PRO A 27 47.62 -22.78 -2.63
N ARG A 28 47.48 -21.49 -3.00
CA ARG A 28 48.11 -20.97 -4.22
C ARG A 28 49.63 -20.76 -4.11
N MET A 29 50.16 -20.56 -2.90
CA MET A 29 51.62 -20.41 -2.69
C MET A 29 52.37 -21.74 -2.84
N ARG A 30 51.79 -22.85 -2.36
CA ARG A 30 52.36 -24.21 -2.56
C ARG A 30 52.50 -24.59 -4.04
N MET A 31 51.59 -24.08 -4.87
CA MET A 31 51.62 -24.33 -6.32
C MET A 31 52.74 -23.57 -7.04
N TRP A 32 53.15 -22.42 -6.49
CA TRP A 32 54.22 -21.59 -7.05
C TRP A 32 55.60 -22.04 -6.55
N SER A 33 55.72 -22.42 -5.28
CA SER A 33 56.96 -22.96 -4.69
C SER A 33 57.35 -24.32 -5.29
N ALA A 34 56.37 -25.18 -5.58
CA ALA A 34 56.60 -26.46 -6.26
C ALA A 34 57.10 -26.30 -7.70
N ARG A 35 56.75 -25.21 -8.39
CA ARG A 35 57.26 -24.90 -9.74
C ARG A 35 58.66 -24.27 -9.75
N ALA A 36 59.10 -23.70 -8.62
CA ALA A 36 60.39 -23.02 -8.49
C ALA A 36 61.47 -23.86 -7.78
N GLY A 37 61.15 -25.07 -7.31
CA GLY A 37 62.11 -25.98 -6.67
C GLY A 37 62.59 -25.54 -5.27
N ILE A 38 61.92 -24.58 -4.65
CA ILE A 38 62.28 -24.03 -3.33
C ILE A 38 61.18 -24.39 -2.34
N SER A 39 61.45 -25.32 -1.43
CA SER A 39 60.56 -25.60 -0.29
C SER A 39 60.81 -24.56 0.81
N PRO A 40 59.79 -23.86 1.33
CA PRO A 40 59.96 -23.00 2.49
C PRO A 40 60.37 -23.85 3.70
N THR A 41 61.32 -23.36 4.50
CA THR A 41 61.71 -24.02 5.74
C THR A 41 60.54 -24.01 6.74
N PRO A 42 60.39 -25.05 7.60
CA PRO A 42 59.28 -25.13 8.57
C PRO A 42 59.12 -23.87 9.44
N ASP A 43 60.24 -23.23 9.79
CA ASP A 43 60.27 -22.00 10.60
C ASP A 43 59.68 -20.79 9.87
N ALA A 44 59.87 -20.69 8.55
CA ALA A 44 59.31 -19.60 7.75
C ALA A 44 57.78 -19.73 7.60
N GLU A 45 57.26 -20.96 7.50
CA GLU A 45 55.82 -21.22 7.43
C GLU A 45 55.15 -20.94 8.79
N GLN A 46 55.78 -21.32 9.90
CA GLN A 46 55.30 -21.00 11.26
C GLN A 46 55.30 -19.48 11.53
N MET A 47 56.37 -18.77 11.13
CA MET A 47 56.45 -17.32 11.31
C MET A 47 55.41 -16.55 10.49
N LEU A 48 55.07 -17.05 9.29
CA LEU A 48 54.01 -16.47 8.46
C LEU A 48 52.63 -16.71 9.07
N GLN A 49 52.36 -17.92 9.58
CA GLN A 49 51.11 -18.26 10.26
C GLN A 49 50.91 -17.42 11.53
N LEU A 50 51.96 -17.23 12.33
CA LEU A 50 51.93 -16.38 13.53
C LEU A 50 51.69 -14.90 13.17
N ARG A 51 52.26 -14.41 12.07
CA ARG A 51 51.98 -13.05 11.58
C ARG A 51 50.53 -12.88 11.16
N VAL A 52 50.01 -13.80 10.33
CA VAL A 52 48.61 -13.75 9.88
C VAL A 52 47.64 -13.82 11.06
N ALA A 53 47.91 -14.68 12.05
CA ALA A 53 47.09 -14.79 13.26
C ALA A 53 47.11 -13.51 14.12
N ARG A 54 48.26 -12.82 14.19
CA ARG A 54 48.37 -11.52 14.88
C ARG A 54 47.62 -10.42 14.14
N THR A 55 47.69 -10.38 12.80
CA THR A 55 46.94 -9.39 12.00
C THR A 55 45.44 -9.61 12.15
N SER A 56 44.96 -10.85 12.05
CA SER A 56 43.53 -11.16 12.22
C SER A 56 43.01 -10.87 13.63
N ALA A 57 43.82 -11.13 14.66
CA ALA A 57 43.46 -10.80 16.03
C ALA A 57 43.41 -9.28 16.27
N SER A 58 44.32 -8.52 15.65
CA SER A 58 44.30 -7.05 15.72
C SER A 58 43.12 -6.43 14.97
N GLU A 59 42.75 -6.99 13.81
CA GLU A 59 41.58 -6.58 13.04
C GLU A 59 40.28 -6.86 13.80
N GLN A 60 40.15 -8.05 14.40
CA GLN A 60 39.00 -8.39 15.27
C GLN A 60 38.93 -7.52 16.53
N ALA A 61 40.08 -7.15 17.11
CA ALA A 61 40.11 -6.25 18.26
C ALA A 61 39.65 -4.83 17.90
N VAL A 62 40.06 -4.32 16.74
CA VAL A 62 39.60 -3.02 16.21
C VAL A 62 38.11 -3.07 15.85
N GLU A 63 37.64 -4.14 15.21
CA GLU A 63 36.22 -4.31 14.88
C GLU A 63 35.35 -4.40 16.13
N ASN A 64 35.78 -5.14 17.16
CA ASN A 64 35.09 -5.21 18.44
C ASN A 64 35.10 -3.88 19.21
N ARG A 65 36.18 -3.08 19.08
CA ARG A 65 36.27 -1.75 19.68
C ARG A 65 35.30 -0.77 18.99
N ASN A 66 35.32 -0.72 17.66
CA ASN A 66 34.41 0.10 16.87
C ASN A 66 32.95 -0.27 17.15
N ARG A 67 32.66 -1.57 17.31
CA ARG A 67 31.31 -2.05 17.68
C ARG A 67 30.87 -1.54 19.05
N ARG A 68 31.74 -1.59 20.06
CA ARG A 68 31.45 -1.05 21.40
C ARG A 68 31.29 0.47 21.41
N GLU A 69 32.09 1.18 20.61
CA GLU A 69 31.99 2.63 20.47
C GLU A 69 30.69 3.02 19.74
N LEU A 70 30.31 2.30 18.68
CA LEU A 70 29.01 2.44 18.01
C LEU A 70 27.83 2.11 18.94
N ASP A 71 27.87 0.98 19.65
CA ASP A 71 26.82 0.57 20.58
C ASP A 71 26.66 1.62 21.69
N ALA A 72 27.77 2.14 22.24
CA ALA A 72 27.74 3.18 23.28
C ALA A 72 27.19 4.51 22.75
N GLN A 73 27.51 4.88 21.51
CA GLN A 73 27.03 6.11 20.88
C GLN A 73 25.55 6.00 20.47
N GLN A 74 25.12 4.82 20.04
CA GLN A 74 23.73 4.52 19.72
C GLN A 74 22.82 4.55 20.95
N VAL A 75 23.29 4.00 22.08
CA VAL A 75 22.58 4.07 23.36
C VAL A 75 22.53 5.50 23.91
N ALA A 76 23.61 6.27 23.76
CA ALA A 76 23.66 7.67 24.22
C ALA A 76 22.73 8.62 23.43
N ASP A 77 22.51 8.36 22.14
CA ASP A 77 21.66 9.18 21.26
C ASP A 77 20.16 8.77 21.30
N GLY A 78 19.77 7.85 22.18
CA GLY A 78 18.37 7.42 22.35
C GLY A 78 17.83 6.53 21.22
N LEU A 79 18.71 5.88 20.44
CA LEU A 79 18.34 5.11 19.25
C LEU A 79 17.66 3.76 19.55
N VAL A 80 17.60 3.30 20.82
CA VAL A 80 17.06 2.00 21.20
C VAL A 80 16.19 2.13 22.47
N ASP A 81 14.90 1.79 22.37
CA ASP A 81 14.01 1.68 23.52
C ASP A 81 14.31 0.37 24.27
N GLU A 82 14.75 0.46 25.52
CA GLU A 82 15.21 -0.67 26.35
C GLU A 82 14.05 -1.51 26.95
N GLN A 83 12.84 -1.40 26.41
CA GLN A 83 11.68 -2.16 26.89
C GLN A 83 11.63 -3.57 26.27
N VAL A 84 12.04 -4.57 27.07
CA VAL A 84 11.74 -6.02 26.99
C VAL A 84 11.10 -6.47 25.66
N GLY A 85 11.92 -6.50 24.61
CA GLY A 85 11.51 -6.84 23.24
C GLY A 85 12.70 -7.42 22.48
N GLN A 86 12.44 -8.07 21.33
CA GLN A 86 13.51 -8.58 20.46
C GLN A 86 14.49 -7.43 20.11
N PRO A 87 15.81 -7.67 20.04
CA PRO A 87 16.78 -6.62 19.77
C PRO A 87 16.59 -6.03 18.37
N VAL A 88 16.96 -4.75 18.21
CA VAL A 88 17.08 -4.10 16.90
C VAL A 88 18.35 -4.60 16.22
N GLU A 89 18.25 -5.01 14.95
CA GLU A 89 19.42 -5.41 14.14
C GLU A 89 19.77 -4.30 13.15
N ILE A 90 21.01 -3.82 13.18
CA ILE A 90 21.53 -2.84 12.23
C ILE A 90 22.70 -3.45 11.45
N GLY A 91 22.57 -3.45 10.13
CA GLY A 91 23.58 -3.96 9.21
C GLY A 91 24.81 -3.06 9.12
N GLN A 92 25.90 -3.61 8.57
CA GLN A 92 27.12 -2.85 8.30
C GLN A 92 26.87 -1.71 7.30
N PHE A 93 27.64 -0.63 7.48
CA PHE A 93 27.65 0.54 6.60
C PHE A 93 26.30 1.26 6.50
N CYS A 94 25.48 1.21 7.55
CA CYS A 94 24.28 2.04 7.63
C CYS A 94 24.62 3.44 8.12
N VAL A 95 23.87 4.42 7.63
CA VAL A 95 23.88 5.79 8.14
C VAL A 95 22.51 6.06 8.74
N LEU A 96 22.48 6.52 10.00
CA LEU A 96 21.25 6.82 10.73
C LEU A 96 21.28 8.30 11.13
N GLY A 97 20.24 9.03 10.73
CA GLY A 97 20.02 10.41 11.14
C GLY A 97 19.60 10.52 12.59
N LYS A 98 19.62 11.75 13.09
CA LYS A 98 19.34 12.10 14.47
C LYS A 98 17.87 11.89 14.81
N ARG A 99 17.58 11.58 16.07
CA ARG A 99 16.22 11.39 16.60
C ARG A 99 15.42 10.29 15.88
N SER A 100 16.11 9.40 15.17
CA SER A 100 15.49 8.24 14.56
C SER A 100 15.22 7.18 15.62
N LEU A 101 14.04 6.57 15.55
CA LEU A 101 13.55 5.62 16.54
C LEU A 101 13.32 4.26 15.89
N MET A 102 14.01 3.24 16.37
CA MET A 102 13.83 1.86 15.93
C MET A 102 13.12 1.07 17.02
N ARG A 103 11.92 0.56 16.74
CA ARG A 103 11.14 -0.25 17.69
C ARG A 103 11.64 -1.70 17.74
N ALA A 104 11.22 -2.42 18.78
CA ALA A 104 11.66 -3.79 19.06
C ALA A 104 11.54 -4.73 17.84
N GLY A 105 12.60 -5.52 17.62
CA GLY A 105 12.71 -6.49 16.53
C GLY A 105 12.84 -5.89 15.14
N ALA A 106 12.96 -4.57 14.99
CA ALA A 106 13.22 -3.94 13.70
C ALA A 106 14.60 -4.35 13.15
N ARG A 107 14.69 -4.54 11.83
CA ARG A 107 15.90 -5.03 11.15
C ARG A 107 16.25 -4.11 9.99
N VAL A 108 17.42 -3.49 10.07
CA VAL A 108 17.97 -2.62 9.03
C VAL A 108 19.12 -3.35 8.32
N GLY A 109 18.95 -3.62 7.04
CA GLY A 109 19.93 -4.31 6.20
C GLY A 109 21.17 -3.46 5.93
N ARG A 110 22.20 -4.05 5.33
CA ARG A 110 23.45 -3.33 5.03
C ARG A 110 23.24 -2.17 4.06
N HIS A 111 24.07 -1.14 4.16
CA HIS A 111 24.06 0.01 3.26
C HIS A 111 22.72 0.75 3.22
N CYS A 112 21.91 0.70 4.28
CA CYS A 112 20.73 1.55 4.37
C CYS A 112 21.12 2.94 4.84
N GLU A 113 20.38 3.94 4.37
CA GLU A 113 20.49 5.32 4.83
C GLU A 113 19.13 5.76 5.34
N LEU A 114 19.09 6.21 6.59
CA LEU A 114 17.90 6.76 7.22
C LEU A 114 18.20 8.20 7.60
N GLY A 115 17.33 9.14 7.19
CA GLY A 115 17.42 10.55 7.53
C GLY A 115 17.09 10.84 9.00
N ASP A 116 16.92 12.12 9.31
CA ASP A 116 16.54 12.58 10.64
C ASP A 116 15.06 12.31 10.92
N ASP A 117 14.69 12.10 12.19
CA ASP A 117 13.30 11.90 12.63
C ASP A 117 12.59 10.72 11.92
N VAL A 118 13.30 9.62 11.64
CA VAL A 118 12.72 8.41 11.06
C VAL A 118 12.21 7.48 12.15
N GLU A 119 10.97 7.00 12.04
CA GLU A 119 10.40 6.03 12.96
C GLU A 119 10.17 4.69 12.25
N LEU A 120 10.76 3.61 12.78
CA LEU A 120 10.58 2.25 12.27
C LEU A 120 9.84 1.40 13.31
N GLY A 121 8.64 0.95 12.94
CA GLY A 121 7.76 0.15 13.77
C GLY A 121 8.28 -1.27 14.03
N GLU A 122 7.69 -1.93 15.01
CA GLU A 122 8.12 -3.26 15.47
C GLU A 122 8.25 -4.27 14.34
N ARG A 123 9.30 -5.09 14.38
CA ARG A 123 9.52 -6.20 13.44
C ARG A 123 9.46 -5.79 11.96
N SER A 124 9.69 -4.52 11.67
CA SER A 124 9.81 -4.03 10.29
C SER A 124 11.20 -4.36 9.74
N VAL A 125 11.29 -4.57 8.44
CA VAL A 125 12.52 -4.97 7.78
C VAL A 125 12.83 -3.98 6.67
N LEU A 126 13.95 -3.28 6.79
CA LEU A 126 14.57 -2.56 5.68
C LEU A 126 15.64 -3.46 5.08
N MET A 127 15.51 -3.83 3.81
CA MET A 127 16.50 -4.63 3.11
C MET A 127 17.62 -3.75 2.55
N THR A 128 18.68 -4.39 2.08
CA THR A 128 19.94 -3.72 1.73
C THR A 128 19.76 -2.55 0.76
N GLY A 129 20.45 -1.45 1.02
CA GLY A 129 20.43 -0.29 0.14
C GLY A 129 19.11 0.49 0.12
N ALA A 130 18.20 0.26 1.07
CA ALA A 130 17.00 1.09 1.21
C ALA A 130 17.39 2.50 1.69
N LEU A 131 16.82 3.52 1.05
CA LEU A 131 17.04 4.93 1.39
C LEU A 131 15.73 5.49 1.95
N ILE A 132 15.76 5.95 3.19
CA ILE A 132 14.62 6.51 3.91
C ILE A 132 14.95 7.96 4.25
N GLY A 133 14.24 8.91 3.66
CA GLY A 133 14.41 10.33 3.92
C GLY A 133 13.80 10.76 5.25
N ASP A 134 14.14 11.98 5.67
CA ASP A 134 13.72 12.56 6.94
C ASP A 134 12.20 12.49 7.19
N ARG A 135 11.83 12.46 8.48
CA ARG A 135 10.43 12.55 8.94
C ARG A 135 9.55 11.46 8.32
N THR A 136 10.12 10.27 8.11
CA THR A 136 9.39 9.13 7.57
C THR A 136 8.99 8.19 8.70
N ILE A 137 7.70 7.87 8.76
CA ILE A 137 7.15 6.90 9.70
C ILE A 137 6.82 5.61 8.94
N ILE A 138 7.32 4.47 9.40
CA ILE A 138 7.07 3.15 8.85
C ILE A 138 6.45 2.28 9.95
N GLY A 139 5.21 1.83 9.74
CA GLY A 139 4.47 1.02 10.70
C GLY A 139 5.02 -0.40 10.86
N ALA A 140 4.49 -1.13 11.85
CA ALA A 140 4.99 -2.44 12.25
C ALA A 140 4.84 -3.50 11.15
N HIS A 141 5.71 -4.51 11.16
CA HIS A 141 5.71 -5.64 10.23
C HIS A 141 5.80 -5.23 8.75
N THR A 142 6.26 -4.02 8.46
CA THR A 142 6.42 -3.54 7.09
C THR A 142 7.77 -3.99 6.54
N CYS A 143 7.76 -4.48 5.30
CA CYS A 143 8.94 -4.96 4.59
C CYS A 143 9.26 -4.01 3.44
N VAL A 144 10.43 -3.37 3.51
CA VAL A 144 10.99 -2.52 2.46
C VAL A 144 12.13 -3.28 1.79
N TYR A 145 11.96 -3.59 0.51
CA TYR A 145 12.88 -4.38 -0.29
C TYR A 145 14.04 -3.53 -0.84
N PRO A 146 15.09 -4.18 -1.40
CA PRO A 146 16.31 -3.49 -1.77
C PRO A 146 16.12 -2.27 -2.68
N HIS A 147 16.90 -1.22 -2.39
CA HIS A 147 16.96 0.00 -3.19
C HIS A 147 15.65 0.77 -3.35
N ALA A 148 14.67 0.54 -2.47
CA ALA A 148 13.52 1.43 -2.37
C ALA A 148 13.97 2.80 -1.82
N VAL A 149 13.36 3.87 -2.32
CA VAL A 149 13.62 5.26 -1.95
C VAL A 149 12.34 5.87 -1.42
N ILE A 150 12.28 6.17 -0.13
CA ILE A 150 11.04 6.54 0.55
C ILE A 150 11.25 7.84 1.30
N GLY A 151 10.31 8.78 1.16
CA GLY A 151 10.29 10.01 1.92
C GLY A 151 11.33 11.03 1.52
N PHE A 152 11.87 10.97 0.29
CA PHE A 152 12.69 12.05 -0.26
C PHE A 152 11.83 13.19 -0.81
N GLU A 153 12.48 14.30 -1.14
CA GLU A 153 11.85 15.51 -1.64
C GLU A 153 10.94 15.27 -2.86
N PRO A 154 9.80 15.97 -2.93
CA PRO A 154 8.91 15.90 -4.09
C PRO A 154 9.57 16.40 -5.38
N GLN A 155 9.18 15.81 -6.52
CA GLN A 155 9.48 16.35 -7.85
C GLN A 155 8.56 17.53 -8.27
N ASP A 156 7.99 18.25 -7.30
CA ASP A 156 7.24 19.49 -7.53
C ASP A 156 8.19 20.69 -7.46
N ARG A 157 8.27 21.46 -8.54
CA ARG A 157 9.07 22.71 -8.62
C ARG A 157 8.67 23.76 -7.59
N LYS A 158 7.49 23.64 -6.97
CA LYS A 158 6.98 24.54 -5.95
C LYS A 158 7.37 24.15 -4.53
N TYR A 159 8.02 23.00 -4.34
CA TYR A 159 8.39 22.52 -3.01
C TYR A 159 9.36 23.48 -2.32
N GLY A 160 9.01 23.93 -1.11
CA GLY A 160 9.74 24.95 -0.36
C GLY A 160 10.68 24.39 0.71
N PHE A 161 10.92 23.08 0.73
CA PHE A 161 11.70 22.39 1.76
C PHE A 161 11.14 22.54 3.19
N GLY A 162 9.84 22.74 3.32
CA GLY A 162 9.12 22.78 4.58
C GLY A 162 9.05 21.42 5.29
N PRO A 163 8.45 21.37 6.49
CA PRO A 163 8.44 20.18 7.34
C PRO A 163 7.37 19.16 6.88
N THR A 164 7.50 18.63 5.67
CA THR A 164 6.62 17.59 5.13
C THR A 164 7.14 16.19 5.44
N ARG A 165 6.27 15.18 5.34
CA ARG A 165 6.54 13.82 5.80
C ARG A 165 5.95 12.73 4.92
N THR A 166 6.38 11.49 5.18
CA THR A 166 5.79 10.28 4.61
C THR A 166 5.34 9.37 5.75
N VAL A 167 4.13 8.80 5.63
CA VAL A 167 3.58 7.86 6.61
C VAL A 167 3.21 6.56 5.90
N ILE A 168 3.88 5.48 6.27
CA ILE A 168 3.60 4.11 5.82
C ILE A 168 3.02 3.34 7.00
N GLY A 169 1.88 2.69 6.79
CA GLY A 169 1.19 1.87 7.78
C GLY A 169 1.90 0.56 8.09
N SER A 170 1.14 -0.35 8.71
CA SER A 170 1.62 -1.66 9.14
C SER A 170 1.36 -2.74 8.10
N ASN A 171 2.19 -3.78 8.09
CA ASN A 171 2.09 -4.92 7.15
C ASN A 171 2.14 -4.50 5.67
N VAL A 172 2.83 -3.40 5.37
CA VAL A 172 3.03 -2.95 3.99
C VAL A 172 4.19 -3.72 3.38
N THR A 173 4.06 -4.09 2.11
CA THR A 173 5.18 -4.64 1.33
C THR A 173 5.58 -3.64 0.27
N VAL A 174 6.74 -3.01 0.45
CA VAL A 174 7.34 -2.10 -0.53
C VAL A 174 8.43 -2.85 -1.26
N ARG A 175 8.21 -3.19 -2.53
CA ARG A 175 9.14 -3.96 -3.35
C ARG A 175 10.33 -3.13 -3.84
N GLU A 176 11.25 -3.80 -4.53
CA GLU A 176 12.53 -3.27 -4.97
C GLU A 176 12.35 -2.01 -5.82
N ARG A 177 13.21 -1.02 -5.61
CA ARG A 177 13.25 0.22 -6.42
C ARG A 177 11.93 0.98 -6.49
N VAL A 178 11.04 0.78 -5.53
CA VAL A 178 9.87 1.64 -5.36
C VAL A 178 10.34 3.02 -4.90
N CYS A 179 9.75 4.07 -5.45
CA CYS A 179 9.97 5.44 -5.03
C CYS A 179 8.67 6.03 -4.46
N ILE A 180 8.74 6.59 -3.25
CA ILE A 180 7.62 7.25 -2.57
C ILE A 180 8.10 8.62 -2.10
N GLU A 181 7.52 9.69 -2.63
CA GLU A 181 7.87 11.05 -2.23
C GLU A 181 7.06 11.50 -1.01
N ARG A 182 7.64 12.38 -0.19
CA ARG A 182 6.90 13.05 0.90
C ARG A 182 5.87 14.03 0.36
N GLY A 183 5.03 14.59 1.23
CA GLY A 183 4.06 15.60 0.82
C GLY A 183 4.68 16.94 0.46
N THR A 184 3.84 17.88 0.04
CA THR A 184 4.18 19.30 -0.18
C THR A 184 3.40 20.19 0.78
N GLU A 185 3.92 21.36 1.09
CA GLU A 185 3.28 22.35 1.98
C GLU A 185 1.91 22.78 1.45
N LEU A 186 1.75 22.80 0.13
CA LEU A 186 0.50 23.15 -0.56
C LEU A 186 -0.49 21.98 -0.66
N GLY A 187 0.00 20.74 -0.51
CA GLY A 187 -0.77 19.52 -0.72
C GLY A 187 -1.30 18.84 0.54
N GLY A 188 -0.93 19.34 1.71
CA GLY A 188 -1.27 18.77 3.02
C GLY A 188 -0.05 18.27 3.80
N GLY A 189 1.14 18.29 3.20
CA GLY A 189 2.42 18.02 3.85
C GLY A 189 2.68 16.56 4.16
N VAL A 190 1.84 15.64 3.68
CA VAL A 190 1.97 14.21 3.95
C VAL A 190 1.55 13.33 2.77
N THR A 191 2.42 12.39 2.39
CA THR A 191 2.05 11.22 1.59
C THR A 191 1.75 10.06 2.54
N THR A 192 0.60 9.41 2.37
CA THR A 192 0.15 8.33 3.25
C THR A 192 -0.07 7.04 2.49
N VAL A 193 0.52 5.95 2.97
CA VAL A 193 0.22 4.57 2.58
C VAL A 193 -0.33 3.84 3.80
N ARG A 194 -1.55 3.32 3.72
CA ARG A 194 -2.22 2.62 4.82
C ARG A 194 -1.77 1.15 4.92
N ASP A 195 -2.36 0.44 5.86
CA ASP A 195 -1.98 -0.92 6.20
C ASP A 195 -2.24 -1.94 5.07
N ARG A 196 -1.47 -3.02 5.07
CA ARG A 196 -1.64 -4.19 4.18
C ARG A 196 -1.61 -3.85 2.69
N VAL A 197 -0.96 -2.75 2.32
CA VAL A 197 -0.74 -2.38 0.92
C VAL A 197 0.43 -3.17 0.35
N LEU A 198 0.28 -3.67 -0.88
CA LEU A 198 1.37 -4.21 -1.67
C LEU A 198 1.76 -3.21 -2.76
N ILE A 199 3.01 -2.75 -2.73
CA ILE A 199 3.59 -1.90 -3.77
C ILE A 199 4.69 -2.70 -4.46
N MET A 200 4.46 -3.08 -5.71
CA MET A 200 5.37 -3.91 -6.49
C MET A 200 6.50 -3.10 -7.13
N ALA A 201 7.53 -3.81 -7.60
CA ALA A 201 8.82 -3.24 -7.96
C ALA A 201 8.73 -2.13 -9.01
N ASN A 202 9.64 -1.16 -8.91
CA ASN A 202 9.77 0.02 -9.80
C ASN A 202 8.53 0.93 -9.86
N SER A 203 7.61 0.85 -8.89
CA SER A 203 6.47 1.75 -8.83
C SER A 203 6.86 3.10 -8.24
N TYR A 204 6.19 4.15 -8.69
CA TYR A 204 6.37 5.52 -8.23
C TYR A 204 5.08 6.05 -7.61
N ILE A 205 5.20 6.62 -6.41
CA ILE A 205 4.13 7.31 -5.68
C ILE A 205 4.58 8.74 -5.43
N GLY A 206 3.97 9.68 -6.15
CA GLY A 206 4.25 11.09 -6.02
C GLY A 206 3.72 11.69 -4.71
N HIS A 207 4.07 12.95 -4.50
CA HIS A 207 3.72 13.71 -3.31
C HIS A 207 2.21 13.80 -3.03
N ASP A 208 1.85 13.88 -1.75
CA ASP A 208 0.50 14.10 -1.24
C ASP A 208 -0.53 13.04 -1.67
N CYS A 209 -0.04 11.84 -2.02
CA CYS A 209 -0.92 10.72 -2.31
C CYS A 209 -1.49 10.09 -1.04
N GLU A 210 -2.71 9.56 -1.15
CA GLU A 210 -3.37 8.79 -0.10
C GLU A 210 -3.68 7.40 -0.67
N ILE A 211 -2.96 6.37 -0.22
CA ILE A 211 -3.16 4.97 -0.64
C ILE A 211 -3.81 4.20 0.50
N GLU A 212 -5.08 3.84 0.33
CA GLU A 212 -5.87 3.19 1.37
C GLU A 212 -5.60 1.69 1.49
N ALA A 213 -6.04 1.11 2.61
CA ALA A 213 -5.67 -0.23 3.04
C ALA A 213 -6.08 -1.33 2.06
N ASP A 214 -5.34 -2.45 2.09
CA ASP A 214 -5.56 -3.64 1.25
C ASP A 214 -5.46 -3.39 -0.27
N SER A 215 -4.89 -2.26 -0.67
CA SER A 215 -4.69 -1.91 -2.08
C SER A 215 -3.44 -2.57 -2.66
N ILE A 216 -3.45 -2.79 -3.97
CA ILE A 216 -2.33 -3.36 -4.71
C ILE A 216 -1.90 -2.41 -5.81
N VAL A 217 -0.65 -1.96 -5.75
CA VAL A 217 0.03 -1.20 -6.81
C VAL A 217 0.97 -2.17 -7.51
N SER A 218 0.61 -2.58 -8.72
CA SER A 218 1.41 -3.55 -9.50
C SER A 218 2.69 -2.91 -10.04
N GLY A 219 3.60 -3.74 -10.58
CA GLY A 219 4.94 -3.29 -10.95
C GLY A 219 4.95 -2.17 -11.99
N SER A 220 5.90 -1.25 -11.83
CA SER A 220 6.11 -0.10 -12.72
C SER A 220 4.87 0.81 -12.90
N VAL A 221 4.00 0.90 -11.88
CA VAL A 221 2.91 1.88 -11.88
C VAL A 221 3.47 3.25 -11.52
N SER A 222 3.04 4.29 -12.25
CA SER A 222 3.38 5.67 -11.96
C SER A 222 2.17 6.44 -11.46
N ILE A 223 2.17 6.85 -10.20
CA ILE A 223 1.12 7.64 -9.56
C ILE A 223 1.63 9.06 -9.37
N ALA A 224 1.05 10.03 -10.08
CA ALA A 224 1.41 11.45 -9.93
C ALA A 224 0.83 12.04 -8.63
N GLY A 225 1.20 13.29 -8.32
CA GLY A 225 0.85 13.94 -7.06
C GLY A 225 -0.66 14.09 -6.78
N HIS A 226 -1.01 14.11 -5.50
CA HIS A 226 -2.37 14.27 -4.96
C HIS A 226 -3.38 13.19 -5.37
N VAL A 227 -2.94 12.01 -5.79
CA VAL A 227 -3.84 10.90 -6.12
C VAL A 227 -4.39 10.25 -4.85
N LYS A 228 -5.68 9.93 -4.85
CA LYS A 228 -6.34 9.19 -3.77
C LYS A 228 -6.75 7.82 -4.27
N VAL A 229 -6.22 6.75 -3.66
CA VAL A 229 -6.55 5.36 -3.98
C VAL A 229 -7.37 4.79 -2.84
N GLY A 230 -8.63 4.46 -3.13
CA GLY A 230 -9.56 3.87 -2.17
C GLY A 230 -9.19 2.44 -1.79
N PRO A 231 -9.75 1.93 -0.68
CA PRO A 231 -9.32 0.65 -0.12
C PRO A 231 -9.60 -0.49 -1.09
N ASN A 232 -8.83 -1.57 -1.00
CA ASN A 232 -9.01 -2.76 -1.83
C ASN A 232 -8.86 -2.54 -3.36
N ALA A 233 -8.40 -1.37 -3.80
CA ALA A 233 -8.21 -1.09 -5.21
C ALA A 233 -6.98 -1.82 -5.77
N VAL A 234 -7.02 -2.18 -7.05
CA VAL A 234 -5.92 -2.85 -7.74
C VAL A 234 -5.53 -2.02 -8.95
N ILE A 235 -4.27 -1.59 -9.00
CA ILE A 235 -3.70 -0.86 -10.13
C ILE A 235 -2.81 -1.81 -10.91
N GLY A 236 -3.19 -2.13 -12.15
CA GLY A 236 -2.45 -3.02 -13.04
C GLY A 236 -1.11 -2.43 -13.48
N GLY A 237 -0.14 -3.30 -13.73
CA GLY A 237 1.26 -2.91 -13.97
C GLY A 237 1.42 -1.98 -15.17
N HIS A 238 2.47 -1.15 -15.15
CA HIS A 238 2.76 -0.18 -16.21
C HIS A 238 1.65 0.84 -16.47
N SER A 239 0.73 1.04 -15.52
CA SER A 239 -0.29 2.08 -15.63
C SER A 239 0.24 3.43 -15.14
N ALA A 240 -0.27 4.50 -15.73
CA ALA A 240 0.03 5.87 -15.34
C ALA A 240 -1.24 6.56 -14.84
N ILE A 241 -1.18 7.14 -13.64
CA ILE A 241 -2.29 7.86 -13.00
C ILE A 241 -1.94 9.34 -12.96
N HIS A 242 -2.75 10.15 -13.64
CA HIS A 242 -2.59 11.60 -13.68
C HIS A 242 -2.86 12.22 -12.29
N GLN A 243 -2.21 13.34 -12.01
CA GLN A 243 -2.33 14.04 -10.73
C GLN A 243 -3.81 14.34 -10.38
N LYS A 244 -4.11 14.33 -9.07
CA LYS A 244 -5.43 14.63 -8.47
C LYS A 244 -6.57 13.66 -8.81
N VAL A 245 -6.29 12.56 -9.51
CA VAL A 245 -7.28 11.51 -9.79
C VAL A 245 -7.66 10.80 -8.49
N ARG A 246 -8.94 10.43 -8.37
CA ARG A 246 -9.44 9.52 -7.33
C ARG A 246 -9.73 8.15 -7.94
N ILE A 247 -9.22 7.09 -7.32
CA ILE A 247 -9.51 5.70 -7.63
C ILE A 247 -10.41 5.17 -6.53
N GLY A 248 -11.61 4.72 -6.88
CA GLY A 248 -12.61 4.26 -5.92
C GLY A 248 -12.27 2.93 -5.25
N GLU A 249 -12.93 2.66 -4.12
CA GLU A 249 -12.82 1.40 -3.39
C GLU A 249 -13.04 0.20 -4.31
N GLY A 250 -12.18 -0.82 -4.21
CA GLY A 250 -12.35 -2.07 -4.94
C GLY A 250 -12.31 -1.91 -6.47
N ALA A 251 -11.93 -0.74 -6.98
CA ALA A 251 -11.73 -0.54 -8.41
C ALA A 251 -10.55 -1.38 -8.91
N MET A 252 -10.59 -1.74 -10.19
CA MET A 252 -9.51 -2.45 -10.86
C MET A 252 -9.11 -1.69 -12.12
N ILE A 253 -7.85 -1.31 -12.19
CA ILE A 253 -7.25 -0.72 -13.39
C ILE A 253 -6.49 -1.83 -14.12
N GLY A 254 -6.81 -2.06 -15.39
CA GLY A 254 -6.06 -2.98 -16.24
C GLY A 254 -4.64 -2.49 -16.47
N ALA A 255 -3.72 -3.41 -16.75
CA ALA A 255 -2.33 -3.06 -17.04
C ALA A 255 -2.21 -2.09 -18.22
N MET A 256 -1.10 -1.35 -18.28
CA MET A 256 -0.76 -0.42 -19.37
C MET A 256 -1.82 0.66 -19.62
N SER A 257 -2.54 1.09 -18.58
CA SER A 257 -3.62 2.06 -18.72
C SER A 257 -3.18 3.49 -18.39
N ALA A 258 -3.74 4.46 -19.11
CA ALA A 258 -3.54 5.88 -18.82
C ALA A 258 -4.81 6.49 -18.18
N ILE A 259 -4.78 6.65 -16.87
CA ILE A 259 -5.91 7.15 -16.08
C ILE A 259 -5.80 8.67 -15.91
N ARG A 260 -6.69 9.40 -16.58
CA ARG A 260 -6.73 10.88 -16.55
C ARG A 260 -7.92 11.46 -15.78
N ARG A 261 -8.79 10.58 -15.26
CA ARG A 261 -10.07 10.92 -14.63
C ARG A 261 -10.38 9.91 -13.54
N ASP A 262 -11.27 10.30 -12.63
CA ASP A 262 -11.69 9.47 -11.51
C ASP A 262 -12.23 8.10 -11.97
N VAL A 263 -11.85 7.05 -11.25
CA VAL A 263 -12.30 5.67 -11.46
C VAL A 263 -13.34 5.32 -10.38
N ILE A 264 -14.52 4.88 -10.79
CA ILE A 264 -15.63 4.61 -9.86
C ILE A 264 -15.29 3.40 -8.98
N PRO A 265 -15.71 3.41 -7.70
CA PRO A 265 -15.67 2.22 -6.84
C PRO A 265 -16.25 0.97 -7.52
N PHE A 266 -15.60 -0.16 -7.30
CA PHE A 266 -15.99 -1.49 -7.79
C PHE A 266 -16.15 -1.59 -9.31
N THR A 267 -15.47 -0.74 -10.08
CA THR A 267 -15.46 -0.83 -11.54
C THR A 267 -14.12 -1.31 -12.08
N VAL A 268 -14.14 -1.77 -13.33
CA VAL A 268 -12.96 -2.14 -14.10
C VAL A 268 -12.76 -1.09 -15.19
N VAL A 269 -11.58 -0.47 -15.20
CA VAL A 269 -11.16 0.52 -16.21
C VAL A 269 -9.88 0.05 -16.86
N SER A 270 -9.73 0.21 -18.18
CA SER A 270 -8.46 -0.06 -18.86
C SER A 270 -8.33 0.68 -20.19
N GLY A 271 -7.09 0.80 -20.66
CA GLY A 271 -6.74 1.38 -21.96
C GLY A 271 -5.94 2.68 -21.88
N ASN A 272 -5.49 3.16 -23.04
CA ASN A 272 -4.80 4.44 -23.21
C ASN A 272 -5.36 5.12 -24.46
N VAL A 273 -6.46 5.87 -24.39
CA VAL A 273 -7.17 6.44 -23.22
C VAL A 273 -8.01 5.40 -22.47
N ALA A 274 -7.95 5.41 -21.13
CA ALA A 274 -8.70 4.45 -20.33
C ALA A 274 -10.22 4.63 -20.41
N GLN A 275 -10.96 3.52 -20.47
CA GLN A 275 -12.42 3.49 -20.52
C GLN A 275 -12.99 2.56 -19.44
N LEU A 276 -14.23 2.85 -19.02
CA LEU A 276 -15.01 1.99 -18.13
C LEU A 276 -15.50 0.77 -18.90
N HIS A 277 -15.12 -0.43 -18.46
CA HIS A 277 -15.52 -1.69 -19.12
C HIS A 277 -16.66 -2.39 -18.41
N ALA A 278 -16.56 -2.54 -17.09
CA ALA A 278 -17.47 -3.39 -16.33
C ALA A 278 -17.47 -3.07 -14.83
N LEU A 279 -18.33 -3.76 -14.10
CA LEU A 279 -18.21 -3.93 -12.66
C LEU A 279 -17.09 -4.93 -12.33
N ASN A 280 -16.41 -4.74 -11.20
CA ASN A 280 -15.41 -5.65 -10.68
C ASN A 280 -16.09 -6.85 -10.00
N PHE A 281 -16.49 -7.81 -10.82
CA PHE A 281 -17.18 -9.03 -10.37
C PHE A 281 -16.41 -9.80 -9.30
N ARG A 282 -15.07 -9.79 -9.33
CA ARG A 282 -14.23 -10.48 -8.33
C ARG A 282 -14.43 -9.91 -6.92
N LYS A 283 -14.63 -8.59 -6.80
CA LYS A 283 -14.85 -7.93 -5.49
C LYS A 283 -16.33 -7.96 -5.07
N LEU A 284 -17.25 -8.13 -6.00
CA LEU A 284 -18.70 -8.02 -5.75
C LEU A 284 -19.40 -9.38 -5.60
N TRP A 285 -19.18 -10.33 -6.51
CA TRP A 285 -19.98 -11.57 -6.59
C TRP A 285 -19.92 -12.47 -5.35
N PRO A 286 -18.79 -12.61 -4.65
CA PRO A 286 -18.75 -13.41 -3.43
C PRO A 286 -19.70 -12.90 -2.33
N LYS A 287 -20.11 -11.62 -2.37
CA LYS A 287 -20.92 -10.96 -1.36
C LYS A 287 -22.38 -10.75 -1.78
N LEU A 288 -22.75 -11.10 -3.02
CA LEU A 288 -24.07 -10.84 -3.59
C LEU A 288 -24.78 -12.13 -4.01
N THR A 289 -26.08 -12.23 -3.69
CA THR A 289 -26.99 -13.26 -4.21
C THR A 289 -27.23 -13.08 -5.71
N PHE A 290 -27.70 -14.14 -6.39
CA PHE A 290 -28.01 -14.06 -7.83
C PHE A 290 -28.99 -12.92 -8.16
N ARG A 291 -30.01 -12.69 -7.31
CA ARG A 291 -30.97 -11.61 -7.45
C ARG A 291 -30.29 -10.24 -7.40
N ASP A 292 -29.49 -9.99 -6.37
CA ASP A 292 -28.85 -8.69 -6.14
C ASP A 292 -27.79 -8.36 -7.19
N ARG A 293 -27.12 -9.37 -7.75
CA ARG A 293 -26.23 -9.20 -8.90
C ARG A 293 -26.96 -8.63 -10.11
N ARG A 294 -28.18 -9.12 -10.40
CA ARG A 294 -29.00 -8.61 -11.51
C ARG A 294 -29.45 -7.17 -11.28
N ILE A 295 -29.85 -6.84 -10.05
CA ILE A 295 -30.21 -5.46 -9.67
C ILE A 295 -29.00 -4.55 -9.89
N LEU A 296 -27.83 -4.89 -9.36
CA LEU A 296 -26.63 -4.08 -9.52
C LEU A 296 -26.24 -3.88 -10.99
N LEU A 297 -26.35 -4.92 -11.82
CA LEU A 297 -26.11 -4.83 -13.26
C LEU A 297 -27.10 -3.88 -13.94
N ALA A 298 -28.39 -3.96 -13.61
CA ALA A 298 -29.40 -3.05 -14.15
C ALA A 298 -29.12 -1.59 -13.75
N LEU A 299 -28.75 -1.36 -12.48
CA LEU A 299 -28.36 -0.03 -11.99
C LEU A 299 -27.12 0.50 -12.70
N PHE A 300 -26.10 -0.34 -12.87
CA PHE A 300 -24.87 0.04 -13.57
C PHE A 300 -25.15 0.44 -15.03
N LYS A 301 -25.95 -0.36 -15.76
CA LYS A 301 -26.36 -0.03 -17.12
C LYS A 301 -27.15 1.28 -17.19
N TYR A 302 -28.05 1.48 -16.22
CA TYR A 302 -28.85 2.69 -16.11
C TYR A 302 -28.04 3.94 -15.77
N MET A 303 -26.94 3.79 -15.02
CA MET A 303 -26.03 4.88 -14.66
C MET A 303 -25.08 5.23 -15.81
N PHE A 304 -24.55 4.24 -16.53
CA PHE A 304 -23.39 4.44 -17.41
C PHE A 304 -23.59 4.08 -18.89
N ILE A 305 -24.55 3.22 -19.23
CA ILE A 305 -24.69 2.67 -20.59
C ILE A 305 -25.88 3.29 -21.36
N ARG A 306 -26.72 4.13 -20.72
CA ARG A 306 -27.94 4.71 -21.34
C ARG A 306 -28.84 3.67 -22.03
N ASP A 307 -28.78 2.42 -21.56
CA ASP A 307 -29.64 1.32 -21.97
C ASP A 307 -30.60 1.02 -20.82
N HIS A 308 -31.88 1.31 -21.05
CA HIS A 308 -32.95 1.23 -20.05
C HIS A 308 -33.68 -0.12 -20.05
N THR A 309 -33.45 -0.96 -21.07
CA THR A 309 -34.22 -2.18 -21.34
C THR A 309 -34.20 -3.18 -20.18
N LEU A 310 -33.04 -3.36 -19.55
CA LEU A 310 -32.91 -4.31 -18.44
C LEU A 310 -33.50 -3.80 -17.13
N LEU A 311 -33.41 -2.49 -16.86
CA LEU A 311 -34.05 -1.93 -15.67
C LEU A 311 -35.58 -1.98 -15.82
N GLU A 312 -36.09 -1.66 -17.00
CA GLU A 312 -37.51 -1.73 -17.32
C GLU A 312 -38.04 -3.16 -17.22
N SER A 313 -37.34 -4.15 -17.79
CA SER A 313 -37.74 -5.57 -17.69
C SER A 313 -37.71 -6.13 -16.25
N PHE A 314 -36.81 -5.62 -15.42
CA PHE A 314 -36.69 -6.06 -14.02
C PHE A 314 -37.79 -5.44 -13.17
N LEU A 315 -38.04 -4.14 -13.35
CA LEU A 315 -39.15 -3.44 -12.71
C LEU A 315 -40.49 -4.00 -13.15
N SER A 316 -40.68 -4.28 -14.45
CA SER A 316 -41.92 -4.85 -14.97
C SER A 316 -42.15 -6.30 -14.49
N GLY A 317 -41.11 -7.13 -14.43
CA GLY A 317 -41.23 -8.50 -13.90
C GLY A 317 -41.53 -8.58 -12.39
N GLU A 318 -41.02 -7.63 -11.60
CA GLU A 318 -41.36 -7.49 -10.17
C GLU A 318 -42.73 -6.81 -9.94
N LEU A 319 -43.20 -5.99 -10.89
CA LEU A 319 -44.57 -5.46 -10.91
C LEU A 319 -45.59 -6.55 -11.30
N ASP A 320 -45.32 -7.37 -12.31
CA ASP A 320 -46.24 -8.41 -12.80
C ASP A 320 -46.44 -9.54 -11.78
N THR A 321 -45.42 -9.86 -10.96
CA THR A 321 -45.57 -10.82 -9.86
C THR A 321 -46.33 -10.26 -8.65
N ARG A 322 -46.61 -8.95 -8.60
CA ARG A 322 -47.34 -8.28 -7.50
C ARG A 322 -48.67 -7.65 -7.92
N MET A 323 -48.94 -7.52 -9.22
CA MET A 323 -50.22 -7.02 -9.73
C MET A 323 -51.35 -8.07 -9.73
N SER A 324 -51.08 -9.33 -9.36
CA SER A 324 -52.17 -10.30 -9.10
C SER A 324 -52.87 -10.11 -7.75
N SER A 325 -52.38 -9.21 -6.87
CA SER A 325 -52.97 -9.00 -5.54
C SER A 325 -53.24 -7.54 -5.12
N ALA A 326 -53.00 -6.54 -5.99
CA ALA A 326 -53.34 -5.17 -5.66
C ALA A 326 -53.84 -4.39 -6.87
N GLN A 327 -55.12 -4.00 -6.83
CA GLN A 327 -55.71 -3.00 -7.72
C GLN A 327 -54.99 -1.65 -7.51
N CYS A 328 -54.16 -1.24 -8.45
CA CYS A 328 -53.68 0.14 -8.54
C CYS A 328 -53.61 0.58 -10.01
N ALA A 329 -54.18 1.75 -10.28
CA ALA A 329 -54.38 2.34 -11.60
C ALA A 329 -53.07 2.56 -12.39
N PRO A 330 -53.10 2.51 -13.73
CA PRO A 330 -51.91 2.65 -14.55
C PRO A 330 -51.40 4.10 -14.52
N LEU A 331 -50.19 4.31 -14.00
CA LEU A 331 -49.46 5.55 -14.23
C LEU A 331 -48.92 5.53 -15.66
N GLY A 332 -49.55 6.34 -16.51
CA GLY A 332 -49.29 6.43 -17.93
C GLY A 332 -47.88 6.87 -18.30
N SER A 333 -47.38 6.22 -19.36
CA SER A 333 -46.64 6.74 -20.51
C SER A 333 -45.68 7.94 -20.36
N SER A 334 -44.52 7.74 -20.99
CA SER A 334 -43.67 8.75 -21.64
C SER A 334 -42.92 9.74 -20.73
N VAL A 335 -41.69 9.38 -20.37
CA VAL A 335 -40.64 10.38 -20.10
C VAL A 335 -39.47 10.11 -21.06
N ALA A 336 -39.58 10.67 -22.26
CA ALA A 336 -38.47 10.83 -23.17
C ALA A 336 -37.53 11.90 -22.61
N LEU A 337 -36.32 11.51 -22.18
CA LEU A 337 -35.31 12.44 -21.67
C LEU A 337 -34.08 12.43 -22.59
N ARG A 338 -34.16 13.25 -23.65
CA ARG A 338 -32.99 13.76 -24.40
C ARG A 338 -32.58 15.10 -23.80
N ALA A 339 -31.35 15.24 -23.29
CA ALA A 339 -30.53 16.48 -23.29
C ALA A 339 -29.23 16.33 -22.47
N SER A 340 -28.20 17.08 -22.86
CA SER A 340 -26.81 17.03 -22.38
C SER A 340 -26.50 17.88 -21.14
N THR A 341 -25.52 17.36 -20.37
CA THR A 341 -24.42 18.00 -19.61
C THR A 341 -24.65 18.76 -18.28
N SER A 342 -24.04 18.15 -17.25
CA SER A 342 -23.20 18.67 -16.14
C SER A 342 -23.83 19.04 -14.80
N VAL A 343 -25.03 19.62 -14.74
CA VAL A 343 -25.67 19.96 -13.43
C VAL A 343 -26.92 19.12 -13.17
N ARG A 344 -27.68 18.81 -14.22
CA ARG A 344 -28.84 17.91 -14.14
C ARG A 344 -28.46 16.46 -13.85
N ASP A 345 -27.28 16.01 -14.25
CA ASP A 345 -26.83 14.63 -13.99
C ASP A 345 -26.71 14.32 -12.50
N ARG A 346 -26.29 15.28 -11.65
CA ARG A 346 -26.23 15.07 -10.19
C ARG A 346 -27.62 15.00 -9.57
N ALA A 347 -28.54 15.89 -9.96
CA ALA A 347 -29.93 15.86 -9.49
C ALA A 347 -30.65 14.60 -9.97
N VAL A 348 -30.40 14.17 -11.20
CA VAL A 348 -30.89 12.90 -11.76
C VAL A 348 -30.26 11.71 -11.02
N LEU A 349 -28.95 11.67 -10.77
CA LEU A 349 -28.30 10.62 -9.98
C LEU A 349 -28.80 10.56 -8.53
N VAL A 350 -29.08 11.71 -7.90
CA VAL A 350 -29.67 11.79 -6.55
C VAL A 350 -31.13 11.33 -6.55
N ALA A 351 -31.93 11.73 -7.54
CA ALA A 351 -33.30 11.25 -7.71
C ALA A 351 -33.36 9.74 -8.06
N LYS A 352 -32.40 9.26 -8.85
CA LYS A 352 -32.21 7.84 -9.16
C LYS A 352 -31.76 7.06 -7.91
N HIS A 353 -30.86 7.60 -7.10
CA HIS A 353 -30.47 7.02 -5.81
C HIS A 353 -31.65 6.98 -4.84
N ASP A 354 -32.50 8.00 -4.82
CA ASP A 354 -33.73 8.02 -4.01
C ASP A 354 -34.75 6.99 -4.51
N LEU A 355 -34.89 6.81 -5.83
CA LEU A 355 -35.72 5.75 -6.43
C LEU A 355 -35.19 4.35 -6.06
N VAL A 356 -33.88 4.12 -6.18
CA VAL A 356 -33.23 2.86 -5.81
C VAL A 356 -33.30 2.61 -4.30
N SER A 357 -33.08 3.65 -3.50
CA SER A 357 -33.25 3.61 -2.05
C SER A 357 -34.70 3.31 -1.66
N LYS A 358 -35.69 3.87 -2.38
CA LYS A 358 -37.12 3.58 -2.17
C LYS A 358 -37.50 2.17 -2.59
N LEU A 359 -36.95 1.67 -3.70
CA LEU A 359 -37.11 0.28 -4.14
C LEU A 359 -36.53 -0.68 -3.09
N LEU A 360 -35.31 -0.43 -2.62
CA LEU A 360 -34.63 -1.25 -1.60
C LEU A 360 -35.30 -1.14 -0.21
N ARG A 361 -35.87 0.01 0.17
CA ARG A 361 -36.60 0.19 1.43
C ARG A 361 -37.99 -0.43 1.41
N ARG A 362 -38.74 -0.33 0.30
CA ARG A 362 -40.10 -0.91 0.20
C ARG A 362 -40.10 -2.44 0.24
N GLU A 363 -39.01 -3.10 -0.15
CA GLU A 363 -38.90 -4.56 -0.05
C GLU A 363 -38.61 -5.07 1.38
N ASN A 364 -37.86 -4.32 2.18
CA ASN A 364 -37.56 -4.72 3.57
C ASN A 364 -38.78 -4.59 4.49
N VAL A 365 -39.72 -3.69 4.19
CA VAL A 365 -40.95 -3.51 4.99
C VAL A 365 -41.91 -4.70 4.88
N HIS A 366 -41.82 -5.52 3.82
CA HIS A 366 -42.70 -6.68 3.62
C HIS A 366 -42.12 -8.02 4.09
N ARG A 367 -40.85 -8.08 4.55
CA ARG A 367 -40.24 -9.34 5.01
C ARG A 367 -39.54 -9.28 6.36
N CYS A 368 -39.27 -8.10 6.91
CA CYS A 368 -38.84 -7.98 8.30
C CYS A 368 -40.07 -7.67 9.16
N GLY A 369 -40.56 -8.66 9.90
CA GLY A 369 -41.42 -8.40 11.06
C GLY A 369 -40.77 -7.33 11.95
N HIS A 370 -41.60 -6.49 12.56
CA HIS A 370 -41.21 -5.42 13.47
C HIS A 370 -40.03 -5.84 14.36
N TYR A 371 -38.86 -5.23 14.13
CA TYR A 371 -37.91 -5.02 15.21
C TYR A 371 -38.13 -3.60 15.69
N ASP A 372 -38.99 -3.47 16.70
CA ASP A 372 -39.10 -2.25 17.48
C ASP A 372 -37.73 -1.95 18.09
N MET A 373 -37.20 -0.77 17.77
CA MET A 373 -36.11 -0.19 18.54
C MET A 373 -36.67 0.12 19.93
N VAL A 374 -36.48 -0.80 20.88
CA VAL A 374 -36.74 -0.55 22.29
C VAL A 374 -35.86 0.61 22.73
N ARG A 375 -36.48 1.79 22.88
CA ARG A 375 -35.90 2.91 23.62
C ARG A 375 -35.92 2.53 25.09
N THR A 376 -34.74 2.32 25.68
CA THR A 376 -34.61 2.37 27.14
C THR A 376 -34.46 3.84 27.58
N PRO A 377 -35.04 4.25 28.72
CA PRO A 377 -34.90 5.60 29.23
C PRO A 377 -33.47 5.83 29.74
N HIS A 378 -32.94 7.02 29.49
CA HIS A 378 -31.69 7.52 30.07
C HIS A 378 -31.98 8.19 31.40
N ASP A 379 -31.31 7.72 32.46
CA ASP A 379 -31.03 8.51 33.65
C ASP A 379 -29.53 8.82 33.69
N GLY A 380 -29.18 10.09 33.94
CA GLY A 380 -27.91 10.50 34.54
C GLY A 380 -26.69 10.66 33.63
N ASP A 381 -26.36 11.93 33.39
CA ASP A 381 -25.00 12.49 33.33
C ASP A 381 -23.97 12.00 32.28
N GLY A 382 -23.77 12.85 31.26
CA GLY A 382 -22.44 13.27 30.80
C GLY A 382 -21.53 12.29 30.03
N VAL A 383 -21.10 12.75 28.85
CA VAL A 383 -19.80 12.48 28.17
C VAL A 383 -19.74 11.40 27.06
N SER A 384 -19.16 11.82 25.92
CA SER A 384 -18.38 11.07 24.91
C SER A 384 -19.08 10.04 24.00
N MET A 385 -19.28 10.42 22.73
CA MET A 385 -19.47 9.47 21.63
C MET A 385 -18.16 8.72 21.32
N ARG A 386 -18.07 7.44 21.72
CA ARG A 386 -17.13 6.47 21.14
C ARG A 386 -17.93 5.43 20.36
N ASN A 387 -17.74 5.40 19.04
CA ASN A 387 -18.12 4.25 18.21
C ASN A 387 -17.08 3.14 18.44
N SER A 388 -17.33 2.27 19.41
CA SER A 388 -16.59 1.02 19.59
C SER A 388 -17.50 -0.15 19.24
N PHE A 389 -17.29 -0.75 18.07
CA PHE A 389 -17.74 -2.12 17.81
C PHE A 389 -16.85 -3.05 18.64
N ASN A 390 -17.36 -3.51 19.78
CA ASN A 390 -16.68 -4.49 20.61
C ASN A 390 -17.11 -5.90 20.16
N ILE A 391 -16.26 -6.59 19.41
CA ILE A 391 -16.40 -8.02 19.12
C ILE A 391 -15.44 -8.75 20.06
N GLN A 392 -15.87 -9.02 21.29
CA GLN A 392 -15.23 -10.01 22.14
C GLN A 392 -16.31 -10.85 22.84
N SER A 393 -16.03 -12.15 22.88
CA SER A 393 -16.81 -13.27 23.44
C SER A 393 -18.17 -13.60 22.79
N ALA A 394 -18.12 -14.20 21.61
CA ALA A 394 -19.09 -15.23 21.24
C ALA A 394 -18.30 -16.46 20.76
N THR A 395 -18.44 -17.57 21.47
CA THR A 395 -17.83 -18.87 21.15
C THR A 395 -18.26 -19.35 19.76
N PRO A 396 -17.36 -19.96 18.96
CA PRO A 396 -17.63 -20.33 17.58
C PRO A 396 -18.40 -21.65 17.51
N SER A 397 -19.67 -21.62 17.88
CA SER A 397 -20.56 -22.76 17.69
C SER A 397 -22.02 -22.34 17.91
N GLN A 398 -22.63 -21.64 16.94
CA GLN A 398 -24.06 -21.77 16.60
C GLN A 398 -24.46 -20.76 15.51
N CYS A 399 -25.06 -21.31 14.44
CA CYS A 399 -25.96 -20.66 13.48
C CYS A 399 -25.41 -19.58 12.52
N MET A 400 -24.81 -20.04 11.41
CA MET A 400 -24.89 -19.35 10.11
C MET A 400 -25.55 -20.30 9.11
N THR A 401 -26.84 -20.58 9.28
CA THR A 401 -27.51 -21.66 8.52
C THR A 401 -28.95 -21.35 8.14
N THR A 402 -29.29 -20.11 7.76
CA THR A 402 -30.54 -19.85 7.04
C THR A 402 -30.30 -19.07 5.74
N HIS A 403 -31.13 -19.34 4.73
CA HIS A 403 -31.11 -18.63 3.44
C HIS A 403 -31.53 -17.16 3.58
N GLU A 404 -32.30 -16.83 4.62
CA GLU A 404 -32.79 -15.48 4.92
C GLU A 404 -31.65 -14.55 5.37
N ASP A 405 -30.75 -15.04 6.22
CA ASP A 405 -29.58 -14.28 6.69
C ASP A 405 -28.64 -13.88 5.55
N ARG A 406 -28.42 -14.80 4.58
CA ARG A 406 -27.61 -14.51 3.38
C ARG A 406 -28.25 -13.46 2.48
N SER A 407 -29.59 -13.45 2.37
CA SER A 407 -30.31 -12.45 1.59
C SER A 407 -30.22 -11.05 2.21
N ALA A 408 -30.33 -10.95 3.54
CA ALA A 408 -30.23 -9.67 4.25
C ALA A 408 -28.82 -9.05 4.15
N VAL A 409 -27.78 -9.86 4.36
CA VAL A 409 -26.38 -9.41 4.22
C VAL A 409 -26.09 -8.93 2.79
N SER A 410 -26.56 -9.66 1.80
CA SER A 410 -26.40 -9.31 0.39
C SER A 410 -27.12 -8.01 0.03
N ALA A 411 -28.37 -7.83 0.49
CA ALA A 411 -29.11 -6.60 0.28
C ALA A 411 -28.41 -5.40 0.90
N ALA A 412 -27.94 -5.50 2.15
CA ALA A 412 -27.18 -4.44 2.82
C ALA A 412 -25.90 -4.07 2.05
N PHE A 413 -25.15 -5.08 1.56
CA PHE A 413 -23.97 -4.85 0.75
C PHE A 413 -24.29 -4.19 -0.60
N LEU A 414 -25.41 -4.53 -1.24
CA LEU A 414 -25.90 -3.85 -2.44
C LEU A 414 -26.19 -2.36 -2.18
N GLN A 415 -26.84 -2.03 -1.05
CA GLN A 415 -27.09 -0.63 -0.67
C GLN A 415 -25.77 0.12 -0.48
N TYR A 416 -24.82 -0.51 0.21
CA TYR A 416 -23.48 0.05 0.44
C TYR A 416 -22.78 0.38 -0.88
N VAL A 417 -22.67 -0.61 -1.79
CA VAL A 417 -22.01 -0.43 -3.10
C VAL A 417 -22.65 0.72 -3.88
N THR A 418 -23.99 0.73 -3.95
CA THR A 418 -24.72 1.75 -4.71
C THR A 418 -24.51 3.15 -4.11
N ARG A 419 -24.61 3.28 -2.79
CA ARG A 419 -24.37 4.55 -2.09
C ARG A 419 -22.94 5.03 -2.27
N THR A 420 -21.97 4.14 -2.17
CA THR A 420 -20.55 4.45 -2.36
C THR A 420 -20.27 4.95 -3.77
N MET A 421 -20.82 4.29 -4.81
CA MET A 421 -20.70 4.77 -6.20
C MET A 421 -21.33 6.16 -6.39
N VAL A 422 -22.56 6.36 -5.91
CA VAL A 422 -23.28 7.64 -6.05
C VAL A 422 -22.57 8.76 -5.32
N ASN A 423 -22.20 8.55 -4.05
CA ASN A 423 -21.47 9.53 -3.27
C ASN A 423 -20.13 9.89 -3.92
N PHE A 424 -19.41 8.90 -4.44
CA PHE A 424 -18.15 9.13 -5.13
C PHE A 424 -18.31 10.03 -6.36
N ILE A 425 -19.37 9.82 -7.14
CA ILE A 425 -19.69 10.65 -8.32
C ILE A 425 -20.11 12.07 -7.90
N VAL A 426 -20.99 12.19 -6.90
CA VAL A 426 -21.52 13.49 -6.44
C VAL A 426 -20.43 14.36 -5.81
N THR A 427 -19.56 13.76 -5.00
CA THR A 427 -18.44 14.46 -4.33
C THR A 427 -17.24 14.69 -5.26
N GLY A 428 -17.28 14.17 -6.49
CA GLY A 428 -16.20 14.33 -7.45
C GLY A 428 -15.98 15.77 -7.86
N ARG A 429 -14.71 16.18 -7.86
CA ARG A 429 -14.26 17.50 -8.33
C ARG A 429 -14.24 17.60 -9.86
N SER A 430 -14.26 16.48 -10.60
CA SER A 430 -14.30 16.52 -12.06
C SER A 430 -15.75 16.69 -12.55
N GLU A 431 -16.02 17.81 -13.22
CA GLU A 431 -17.27 18.04 -13.97
C GLU A 431 -17.47 17.02 -15.12
N ARG A 432 -16.46 16.17 -15.37
CA ARG A 432 -16.44 15.12 -16.40
C ARG A 432 -15.65 13.92 -15.88
N GLY A 433 -16.29 12.98 -15.20
CA GLY A 433 -15.74 11.63 -14.99
C GLY A 433 -15.58 10.89 -16.32
N LEU A 434 -15.13 9.63 -16.31
CA LEU A 434 -14.98 8.79 -17.53
C LEU A 434 -16.31 8.45 -18.25
N TYR A 435 -17.37 9.23 -18.05
CA TYR A 435 -18.76 8.86 -18.32
C TYR A 435 -19.32 9.32 -19.67
N SER A 436 -18.47 9.86 -20.56
CA SER A 436 -18.91 10.27 -21.88
C SER A 436 -17.96 9.77 -22.95
N SER A 437 -18.34 8.67 -23.60
CA SER A 437 -18.12 8.51 -25.04
C SER A 437 -19.31 9.14 -25.76
#